data_AF-A0A381UJZ2-F1
#
_entry.id   AF-A0A381UJZ2-F1
#
_cell.length_a   1.000
_cell.length_b   1.000
_cell.length_c   1.000
_cell.angle_alpha   90.00
_cell.angle_beta   90.00
_cell.angle_gamma   90.00
#
_symmetry.space_group_name_H-M   'P 1'
#
loop_
_entity.id
_entity.type
_entity.pdbx_description
1 polymer ?
#
loop_
_entity_poly.entity_id
_entity_poly.type
_entity_poly.pdbx_seq_one_letter_code
_entity_poly.pdbx_strand_id
1 'polypeptide(L)'
;MIRTISSLLFFIVLWSSPLSACRIWAVCTKTGLTLNAVTDEEVSILNSELYDLYIQSQYNPNGWSLLRYDIEQTYPLEPLMRSEQAAYEDSATYWQTVDMLFQEGAGKIGIGHVRSATSGASSIPNPHPWLFHSGITYSFVHNGNVSKDLLYDLITDQGMDQSWFDGHPPQTFGGGSWEDDGWSSVVDSELIMLLIMQQISLYGNTMTGLQSAFSMIIGEGVSPIMVNSIFSDGESLYIYGGSGGLSIAESDQCWSILSGPPSDGAAANLLWEPLYDGELVVLDETGVEHYPSFATIIDTDPLLPETIELSPAYPNPFNGQATIEFRVLNNAPASIEIYNSMGNIVYNHQLSSETKSRGRLVWSPFNDQGRSLSSNTYFIQLVSGENRLTQKILFIK
;
A
#
# COMPACT_ATOMS: atom_id res chain seq x y z
N MET A 1 -65.93 4.46 9.67
CA MET A 1 -65.29 5.03 8.46
C MET A 1 -63.79 5.11 8.76
N ILE A 2 -63.08 4.01 8.54
CA ILE A 2 -61.63 3.89 8.80
C ILE A 2 -60.94 4.27 7.48
N ARG A 3 -60.23 5.39 7.46
CA ARG A 3 -59.39 5.81 6.31
C ARG A 3 -57.99 5.24 6.52
N THR A 4 -57.69 4.17 5.80
CA THR A 4 -56.33 3.66 5.58
C THR A 4 -55.53 4.68 4.78
N ILE A 5 -54.45 5.19 5.36
CA ILE A 5 -53.42 5.95 4.65
C ILE A 5 -52.42 4.90 4.15
N SER A 6 -52.42 4.66 2.84
CA SER A 6 -51.40 3.85 2.17
C SER A 6 -50.19 4.74 1.91
N SER A 7 -49.13 4.55 2.67
CA SER A 7 -47.83 5.19 2.46
C SER A 7 -47.10 4.45 1.35
N LEU A 8 -47.15 4.99 0.13
CA LEU A 8 -46.34 4.51 -0.98
C LEU A 8 -44.88 4.95 -0.72
N LEU A 9 -44.05 4.04 -0.21
CA LEU A 9 -42.61 4.25 -0.11
C LEU A 9 -42.01 4.16 -1.52
N PHE A 10 -41.70 5.32 -2.09
CA PHE A 10 -40.82 5.42 -3.25
C PHE A 10 -39.38 5.19 -2.76
N PHE A 11 -38.84 4.00 -3.02
CA PHE A 11 -37.39 3.77 -2.94
C PHE A 11 -36.76 4.48 -4.13
N ILE A 12 -36.28 5.71 -3.90
CA ILE A 12 -35.35 6.37 -4.81
C ILE A 12 -33.98 5.76 -4.50
N VAL A 13 -33.61 4.76 -5.29
CA VAL A 13 -32.24 4.26 -5.36
C VAL A 13 -31.45 5.27 -6.19
N LEU A 14 -30.89 6.28 -5.54
CA LEU A 14 -29.94 7.23 -6.14
C LEU A 14 -28.57 6.55 -6.21
N TRP A 15 -28.31 5.80 -7.28
CA TRP A 15 -26.93 5.55 -7.70
C TRP A 15 -26.51 6.72 -8.57
N SER A 16 -25.89 7.71 -7.95
CA SER A 16 -25.17 8.76 -8.68
C SER A 16 -23.70 8.70 -8.29
N SER A 17 -22.99 7.68 -8.76
CA SER A 17 -21.55 7.83 -8.95
C SER A 17 -21.39 8.92 -10.02
N PRO A 18 -20.73 10.06 -9.73
CA PRO A 18 -20.53 11.07 -10.76
C PRO A 18 -19.79 10.43 -11.94
N LEU A 19 -20.35 10.60 -13.14
CA LEU A 19 -19.80 10.09 -14.40
C LEU A 19 -18.39 10.65 -14.70
N SER A 20 -17.94 11.69 -13.97
CA SER A 20 -16.68 12.42 -14.16
C SER A 20 -15.86 12.43 -12.86
N ALA A 21 -15.39 11.26 -12.43
CA ALA A 21 -14.39 11.14 -11.39
C ALA A 21 -13.33 10.14 -11.88
N CYS A 22 -12.09 10.27 -11.40
CA CYS A 22 -11.02 9.34 -11.75
C CYS A 22 -11.46 7.88 -11.50
N ARG A 23 -10.80 6.97 -12.20
CA ARG A 23 -11.05 5.54 -12.08
C ARG A 23 -9.78 4.82 -11.71
N ILE A 24 -9.90 3.91 -10.75
CA ILE A 24 -8.81 3.12 -10.22
C ILE A 24 -9.12 1.64 -10.49
N TRP A 25 -8.09 0.92 -10.90
CA TRP A 25 -8.04 -0.53 -10.96
C TRP A 25 -6.80 -0.99 -10.18
N ALA A 26 -6.90 -2.07 -9.42
CA ALA A 26 -5.75 -2.78 -8.91
C ALA A 26 -6.06 -4.27 -8.76
N VAL A 27 -5.01 -5.08 -8.81
CA VAL A 27 -5.09 -6.52 -8.63
C VAL A 27 -3.92 -7.00 -7.77
N CYS A 28 -4.16 -8.04 -6.97
CA CYS A 28 -3.12 -8.80 -6.27
C CYS A 28 -3.38 -10.31 -6.45
N THR A 29 -2.38 -11.07 -6.88
CA THR A 29 -2.50 -12.53 -6.97
C THR A 29 -2.36 -13.20 -5.61
N LYS A 30 -3.10 -14.29 -5.38
CA LYS A 30 -3.03 -15.11 -4.17
C LYS A 30 -1.73 -15.91 -4.07
N THR A 31 -1.52 -16.51 -2.90
CA THR A 31 -0.27 -17.13 -2.46
C THR A 31 0.35 -18.04 -3.53
N GLY A 32 1.61 -17.77 -3.86
CA GLY A 32 2.41 -18.59 -4.77
C GLY A 32 2.09 -18.39 -6.26
N LEU A 33 1.30 -17.38 -6.61
CA LEU A 33 1.02 -16.99 -7.99
C LEU A 33 1.66 -15.64 -8.32
N THR A 34 1.85 -15.41 -9.61
CA THR A 34 2.21 -14.12 -10.23
C THR A 34 1.25 -13.86 -11.37
N LEU A 35 1.13 -12.61 -11.82
CA LEU A 35 0.14 -12.25 -12.86
C LEU A 35 0.33 -13.03 -14.17
N ASN A 36 1.55 -13.43 -14.52
CA ASN A 36 1.82 -14.24 -15.70
C ASN A 36 1.58 -15.75 -15.51
N ALA A 37 1.23 -16.19 -14.31
CA ALA A 37 1.05 -17.60 -13.94
C ALA A 37 -0.40 -17.95 -13.55
N VAL A 38 -1.34 -17.01 -13.69
CA VAL A 38 -2.76 -17.27 -13.48
C VAL A 38 -3.37 -18.04 -14.67
N THR A 39 -4.53 -18.66 -14.47
CA THR A 39 -5.21 -19.46 -15.49
C THR A 39 -5.84 -18.59 -16.58
N ASP A 40 -6.16 -19.19 -17.74
CA ASP A 40 -6.87 -18.49 -18.83
C ASP A 40 -8.24 -17.94 -18.38
N GLU A 41 -8.90 -18.62 -17.43
CA GLU A 41 -10.15 -18.15 -16.82
C GLU A 41 -9.93 -16.88 -16.00
N GLU A 42 -8.87 -16.84 -15.18
CA GLU A 42 -8.50 -15.66 -14.43
C GLU A 42 -8.06 -14.51 -15.36
N VAL A 43 -7.28 -14.78 -16.40
CA VAL A 43 -6.91 -13.79 -17.43
C VAL A 43 -8.16 -13.20 -18.09
N SER A 44 -9.20 -14.00 -18.33
CA SER A 44 -10.48 -13.51 -18.88
C SER A 44 -11.18 -12.53 -17.93
N ILE A 45 -11.16 -12.80 -16.62
CA ILE A 45 -11.69 -11.90 -15.59
C ILE A 45 -10.91 -10.59 -15.58
N LEU A 46 -9.58 -10.64 -15.47
CA LEU A 46 -8.73 -9.44 -15.41
C LEU A 46 -8.82 -8.60 -16.69
N ASN A 47 -8.91 -9.24 -17.87
CA ASN A 47 -9.15 -8.52 -19.12
C ASN A 47 -10.53 -7.87 -19.16
N SER A 48 -11.55 -8.48 -18.56
CA SER A 48 -12.88 -7.87 -18.42
C SER A 48 -12.85 -6.62 -17.54
N GLU A 49 -12.05 -6.62 -16.47
CA GLU A 49 -11.86 -5.44 -15.60
C GLU A 49 -11.12 -4.32 -16.32
N LEU A 50 -10.01 -4.64 -16.99
CA LEU A 50 -9.22 -3.67 -17.76
C LEU A 50 -10.01 -3.13 -18.96
N TYR A 51 -10.85 -3.94 -19.59
CA TYR A 51 -11.78 -3.47 -20.61
C TYR A 51 -12.79 -2.46 -20.06
N ASP A 52 -13.33 -2.69 -18.86
CA ASP A 52 -14.22 -1.73 -18.23
C ASP A 52 -13.49 -0.40 -17.93
N LEU A 53 -12.26 -0.46 -17.38
CA LEU A 53 -11.41 0.71 -17.18
C LEU A 53 -11.14 1.48 -18.49
N TYR A 54 -10.89 0.75 -19.59
CA TYR A 54 -10.75 1.32 -20.93
C TYR A 54 -12.01 2.06 -21.39
N ILE A 55 -13.20 1.46 -21.21
CA ILE A 55 -14.48 2.11 -21.57
C ILE A 55 -14.73 3.33 -20.69
N GLN A 56 -14.45 3.25 -19.40
CA GLN A 56 -14.60 4.38 -18.47
C GLN A 56 -13.71 5.59 -18.87
N SER A 57 -12.61 5.37 -19.60
CA SER A 57 -11.78 6.46 -20.13
C SER A 57 -12.47 7.37 -21.15
N GLN A 58 -13.55 6.90 -21.81
CA GLN A 58 -14.35 7.74 -22.70
C GLN A 58 -14.94 8.97 -22.00
N TYR A 59 -15.19 8.86 -20.70
CA TYR A 59 -15.75 9.92 -19.87
C TYR A 59 -14.70 10.57 -18.94
N ASN A 60 -13.45 10.11 -19.02
CA ASN A 60 -12.33 10.55 -18.18
C ASN A 60 -11.07 10.71 -19.06
N PRO A 61 -11.03 11.79 -19.88
CA PRO A 61 -10.13 11.86 -21.03
C PRO A 61 -8.74 12.42 -20.72
N ASN A 62 -8.40 12.69 -19.45
CA ASN A 62 -7.17 13.42 -19.09
C ASN A 62 -5.98 12.50 -18.80
N GLY A 63 -5.92 11.37 -19.51
CA GLY A 63 -4.83 10.41 -19.43
C GLY A 63 -5.18 9.10 -18.74
N TRP A 64 -4.36 8.10 -19.00
CA TRP A 64 -4.42 6.78 -18.35
C TRP A 64 -3.01 6.32 -17.99
N SER A 65 -2.93 5.35 -17.09
CA SER A 65 -1.69 4.74 -16.68
C SER A 65 -1.90 3.30 -16.22
N LEU A 66 -0.92 2.44 -16.48
CA LEU A 66 -0.86 1.08 -15.97
C LEU A 66 0.56 0.81 -15.45
N LEU A 67 0.61 0.21 -14.26
CA LEU A 67 1.81 -0.17 -13.53
C LEU A 67 1.71 -1.64 -13.16
N ARG A 68 2.86 -2.33 -13.13
CA ARG A 68 3.02 -3.64 -12.52
C ARG A 68 4.28 -3.66 -11.66
N TYR A 69 4.20 -4.30 -10.50
CA TYR A 69 5.37 -4.70 -9.75
C TYR A 69 5.99 -5.96 -10.36
N ASP A 70 7.27 -5.92 -10.74
CA ASP A 70 8.04 -7.09 -11.15
C ASP A 70 8.49 -7.91 -9.92
N ILE A 71 8.83 -9.19 -10.12
CA ILE A 71 9.29 -10.07 -9.03
C ILE A 71 10.50 -9.49 -8.30
N GLU A 72 11.40 -8.86 -9.05
CA GLU A 72 12.63 -8.28 -8.51
C GLU A 72 12.42 -6.88 -7.93
N GLN A 73 11.24 -6.27 -8.14
CA GLN A 73 10.86 -4.93 -7.70
C GLN A 73 11.91 -3.87 -8.01
N THR A 74 12.54 -3.98 -9.19
CA THR A 74 13.66 -3.11 -9.55
C THR A 74 13.18 -1.69 -9.80
N TYR A 75 13.99 -0.69 -9.41
CA TYR A 75 13.67 0.71 -9.67
C TYR A 75 14.34 1.19 -10.97
N PRO A 76 13.61 1.85 -11.89
CA PRO A 76 12.17 2.11 -11.85
C PRO A 76 11.34 0.83 -12.11
N LEU A 77 10.13 0.78 -11.54
CA LEU A 77 9.20 -0.33 -11.76
C LEU A 77 8.77 -0.39 -13.23
N GLU A 78 8.76 -1.60 -13.80
CA GLU A 78 8.40 -1.84 -15.20
C GLU A 78 7.41 -3.02 -15.39
N PRO A 79 6.42 -2.90 -16.29
CA PRO A 79 6.09 -1.69 -17.05
C PRO A 79 5.41 -0.63 -16.18
N LEU A 80 5.79 0.63 -16.40
CA LEU A 80 5.01 1.79 -16.02
C LEU A 80 4.73 2.62 -17.28
N MET A 81 3.51 2.54 -17.78
CA MET A 81 3.07 3.37 -18.91
C MET A 81 2.13 4.47 -18.42
N ARG A 82 2.34 5.69 -18.93
CA ARG A 82 1.46 6.84 -18.73
C ARG A 82 1.20 7.51 -20.08
N SER A 83 -0.05 7.87 -20.31
CA SER A 83 -0.48 8.61 -21.49
C SER A 83 -1.25 9.85 -21.09
N GLU A 84 -1.10 10.92 -21.87
CA GLU A 84 -1.88 12.15 -21.77
C GLU A 84 -3.25 12.02 -22.45
N GLN A 85 -3.39 11.07 -23.38
CA GLN A 85 -4.63 10.82 -24.11
C GLN A 85 -5.56 9.90 -23.33
N ALA A 86 -6.85 9.94 -23.63
CA ALA A 86 -7.78 8.93 -23.12
C ALA A 86 -7.36 7.55 -23.62
N ALA A 87 -7.55 6.49 -22.81
CA ALA A 87 -7.22 5.13 -23.25
C ALA A 87 -7.99 4.73 -24.52
N TYR A 88 -9.23 5.21 -24.64
CA TYR A 88 -10.05 5.04 -25.83
C TYR A 88 -9.44 5.65 -27.12
N GLU A 89 -8.69 6.75 -26.99
CA GLU A 89 -7.99 7.40 -28.10
C GLU A 89 -6.61 6.76 -28.36
N ASP A 90 -5.97 6.25 -27.31
CA ASP A 90 -4.64 5.61 -27.31
C ASP A 90 -4.73 4.07 -27.23
N SER A 91 -5.72 3.50 -27.92
CA SER A 91 -6.16 2.11 -27.75
C SER A 91 -5.05 1.08 -28.01
N ALA A 92 -4.23 1.27 -29.04
CA ALA A 92 -3.16 0.34 -29.38
C ALA A 92 -2.10 0.25 -28.26
N THR A 93 -1.68 1.40 -27.74
CA THR A 93 -0.71 1.50 -26.64
C THR A 93 -1.29 0.95 -25.35
N TYR A 94 -2.57 1.24 -25.07
CA TYR A 94 -3.27 0.71 -23.92
C TYR A 94 -3.26 -0.82 -23.92
N TRP A 95 -3.73 -1.45 -25.00
CA TRP A 95 -3.80 -2.91 -25.08
C TRP A 95 -2.43 -3.59 -25.13
N GLN A 96 -1.44 -2.97 -25.79
CA GLN A 96 -0.06 -3.44 -25.70
C GLN A 96 0.46 -3.42 -24.25
N THR A 97 0.07 -2.40 -23.47
CA THR A 97 0.46 -2.31 -22.06
C THR A 97 -0.26 -3.33 -21.20
N VAL A 98 -1.55 -3.57 -21.44
CA VAL A 98 -2.32 -4.66 -20.81
C VAL A 98 -1.61 -6.00 -21.03
N ASP A 99 -1.21 -6.30 -22.27
CA ASP A 99 -0.46 -7.54 -22.57
C ASP A 99 0.84 -7.62 -21.76
N MET A 100 1.57 -6.51 -21.62
CA MET A 100 2.81 -6.46 -20.84
C MET A 100 2.61 -6.74 -19.34
N LEU A 101 1.44 -6.43 -18.77
CA LEU A 101 1.15 -6.72 -17.36
C LEU A 101 1.26 -8.23 -17.06
N PHE A 102 0.90 -9.08 -18.02
CA PHE A 102 0.83 -10.53 -17.87
C PHE A 102 2.04 -11.27 -18.49
N GLN A 103 3.10 -10.57 -18.90
CA GLN A 103 4.32 -11.19 -19.45
C GLN A 103 5.26 -11.72 -18.37
N GLU A 104 6.25 -12.50 -18.78
CA GLU A 104 7.33 -13.00 -17.92
C GLU A 104 7.99 -11.87 -17.09
N GLY A 105 8.33 -12.19 -15.84
CA GLY A 105 8.85 -11.23 -14.86
C GLY A 105 7.77 -10.48 -14.08
N ALA A 106 6.48 -10.71 -14.38
CA ALA A 106 5.39 -10.17 -13.58
C ALA A 106 5.47 -10.63 -12.12
N GLY A 107 5.33 -9.68 -11.19
CA GLY A 107 5.06 -9.96 -9.80
C GLY A 107 3.57 -10.18 -9.56
N LYS A 108 3.13 -9.85 -8.35
CA LYS A 108 1.78 -10.14 -7.86
C LYS A 108 0.79 -9.00 -8.06
N ILE A 109 1.29 -7.76 -8.17
CA ILE A 109 0.49 -6.55 -8.09
C ILE A 109 0.48 -5.80 -9.44
N GLY A 110 -0.72 -5.44 -9.89
CA GLY A 110 -0.97 -4.51 -10.99
C GLY A 110 -1.83 -3.34 -10.51
N ILE A 111 -1.56 -2.13 -11.00
CA ILE A 111 -2.29 -0.91 -10.64
C ILE A 111 -2.56 -0.08 -11.89
N GLY A 112 -3.77 0.43 -12.02
CA GLY A 112 -4.24 1.23 -13.13
C GLY A 112 -4.99 2.46 -12.68
N HIS A 113 -4.88 3.53 -13.47
CA HIS A 113 -5.59 4.77 -13.21
C HIS A 113 -6.02 5.44 -14.51
N VAL A 114 -7.23 5.97 -14.54
CA VAL A 114 -7.78 6.80 -15.61
C VAL A 114 -8.22 8.12 -15.01
N ARG A 115 -7.76 9.23 -15.59
CA ARG A 115 -7.84 10.54 -14.97
C ARG A 115 -8.98 11.39 -15.51
N SER A 116 -9.76 11.94 -14.58
CA SER A 116 -10.69 13.06 -14.80
C SER A 116 -10.08 14.28 -14.10
N ALA A 117 -9.42 15.17 -14.84
CA ALA A 117 -8.82 16.36 -14.25
C ALA A 117 -9.92 17.39 -13.93
N THR A 118 -9.86 17.98 -12.74
CA THR A 118 -10.68 19.15 -12.42
C THR A 118 -10.14 20.39 -13.16
N SER A 119 -10.97 21.42 -13.29
CA SER A 119 -10.62 22.66 -14.01
C SER A 119 -9.29 23.25 -13.49
N GLY A 120 -8.31 23.38 -14.38
CA GLY A 120 -6.99 23.96 -14.07
C GLY A 120 -5.83 22.96 -14.06
N ALA A 121 -6.10 21.66 -13.89
CA ALA A 121 -5.06 20.61 -13.90
C ALA A 121 -5.07 19.74 -15.18
N SER A 122 -5.93 20.08 -16.15
CA SER A 122 -6.14 19.30 -17.38
C SER A 122 -4.95 19.33 -18.35
N SER A 123 -4.02 20.27 -18.17
CA SER A 123 -2.77 20.35 -18.95
C SER A 123 -1.65 19.46 -18.40
N ILE A 124 -1.85 18.90 -17.20
CA ILE A 124 -0.90 17.97 -16.59
C ILE A 124 -1.23 16.57 -17.13
N PRO A 125 -0.26 15.75 -17.56
CA PRO A 125 -0.48 14.33 -17.85
C PRO A 125 -1.11 13.59 -16.66
N ASN A 126 -1.65 12.38 -16.85
CA ASN A 126 -1.96 11.54 -15.70
C ASN A 126 -0.66 11.15 -14.96
N PRO A 127 -0.39 11.66 -13.75
CA PRO A 127 0.88 11.40 -13.08
C PRO A 127 0.84 10.09 -12.27
N HIS A 128 -0.36 9.53 -12.07
CA HIS A 128 -0.56 8.31 -11.32
C HIS A 128 0.01 7.09 -12.05
N PRO A 129 0.26 5.99 -11.31
CA PRO A 129 0.55 5.99 -9.87
C PRO A 129 1.77 6.86 -9.56
N TRP A 130 1.76 7.62 -8.46
CA TRP A 130 2.97 8.26 -7.96
C TRP A 130 3.93 7.18 -7.47
N LEU A 131 5.23 7.33 -7.72
CA LEU A 131 6.25 6.41 -7.22
C LEU A 131 7.16 7.13 -6.23
N PHE A 132 7.54 6.44 -5.16
CA PHE A 132 8.54 6.92 -4.20
C PHE A 132 9.49 5.78 -3.84
N HIS A 133 10.80 6.00 -3.96
CA HIS A 133 11.80 4.97 -3.67
C HIS A 133 12.57 5.30 -2.39
N SER A 134 12.50 4.39 -1.41
CA SER A 134 13.24 4.48 -0.14
C SER A 134 13.62 3.08 0.34
N GLY A 135 14.62 2.48 -0.29
CA GLY A 135 15.03 1.08 -0.07
C GLY A 135 14.11 0.07 -0.76
N ILE A 136 12.80 0.31 -0.76
CA ILE A 136 11.79 -0.33 -1.62
C ILE A 136 11.04 0.75 -2.41
N THR A 137 10.27 0.33 -3.43
CA THR A 137 9.50 1.26 -4.24
C THR A 137 8.02 1.23 -3.86
N TYR A 138 7.52 2.36 -3.40
CA TYR A 138 6.11 2.55 -3.08
C TYR A 138 5.37 3.14 -4.28
N SER A 139 4.07 2.83 -4.38
CA SER A 139 3.18 3.42 -5.36
C SER A 139 1.90 3.96 -4.71
N PHE A 140 1.32 5.00 -5.30
CA PHE A 140 0.09 5.62 -4.80
C PHE A 140 -0.82 6.12 -5.92
N VAL A 141 -2.09 5.72 -5.87
CA VAL A 141 -3.16 6.23 -6.73
C VAL A 141 -4.26 6.84 -5.87
N HIS A 142 -4.87 7.91 -6.38
CA HIS A 142 -5.87 8.67 -5.64
C HIS A 142 -7.03 9.10 -6.55
N ASN A 143 -8.25 9.00 -6.03
CA ASN A 143 -9.46 9.54 -6.61
C ASN A 143 -10.19 10.40 -5.57
N GLY A 144 -10.13 11.71 -5.76
CA GLY A 144 -10.70 12.69 -4.85
C GLY A 144 -10.10 14.06 -5.08
N ASN A 145 -10.22 14.92 -4.09
CA ASN A 145 -9.65 16.26 -4.12
C ASN A 145 -9.40 16.72 -2.69
N VAL A 146 -8.15 17.04 -2.34
CA VAL A 146 -7.79 17.59 -1.03
C VAL A 146 -7.11 18.95 -1.24
N SER A 147 -7.40 19.91 -0.37
CA SER A 147 -6.81 21.25 -0.48
C SER A 147 -5.28 21.19 -0.41
N LYS A 148 -4.61 21.74 -1.42
CA LYS A 148 -3.13 21.79 -1.46
C LYS A 148 -2.55 22.62 -0.32
N ASP A 149 -3.22 23.71 0.06
CA ASP A 149 -2.78 24.56 1.16
C ASP A 149 -2.86 23.80 2.50
N LEU A 150 -3.93 23.02 2.69
CA LEU A 150 -4.08 22.15 3.86
C LEU A 150 -2.96 21.09 3.90
N LEU A 151 -2.69 20.42 2.78
CA LEU A 151 -1.62 19.41 2.71
C LEU A 151 -0.24 20.03 2.93
N TYR A 152 0.01 21.21 2.37
CA TYR A 152 1.23 21.98 2.62
C TYR A 152 1.39 22.25 4.12
N ASP A 153 0.35 22.75 4.78
CA ASP A 153 0.38 23.06 6.20
C ASP A 153 0.61 21.81 7.07
N LEU A 154 0.00 20.67 6.70
CA LEU A 154 0.21 19.39 7.39
C LEU A 154 1.65 18.88 7.25
N ILE A 155 2.25 18.99 6.07
CA ILE A 155 3.62 18.51 5.80
C ILE A 155 4.64 19.41 6.48
N THR A 156 4.38 20.72 6.52
CA THR A 156 5.37 21.72 6.90
C THR A 156 5.21 22.26 8.31
N ASP A 157 4.31 21.68 9.12
CA ASP A 157 3.92 22.24 10.42
C ASP A 157 3.54 23.72 10.30
N GLN A 158 2.53 24.02 9.47
CA GLN A 158 2.06 25.38 9.19
C GLN A 158 3.17 26.30 8.63
N GLY A 159 4.08 25.74 7.82
CA GLY A 159 5.21 26.44 7.23
C GLY A 159 6.43 26.62 8.15
N MET A 160 6.44 26.01 9.34
CA MET A 160 7.54 26.11 10.30
C MET A 160 8.74 25.21 9.95
N ASP A 161 8.51 24.11 9.22
CA ASP A 161 9.55 23.17 8.78
C ASP A 161 9.35 22.77 7.31
N GLN A 162 10.23 23.28 6.43
CA GLN A 162 10.21 22.95 5.01
C GLN A 162 11.20 21.84 4.64
N SER A 163 11.93 21.29 5.60
CA SER A 163 13.03 20.35 5.35
C SER A 163 12.61 19.10 4.58
N TRP A 164 11.35 18.67 4.75
CA TRP A 164 10.81 17.55 3.97
C TRP A 164 10.69 17.86 2.49
N PHE A 165 10.21 19.06 2.12
CA PHE A 165 10.13 19.49 0.72
C PHE A 165 11.51 19.81 0.13
N ASP A 166 12.46 20.29 0.92
CA ASP A 166 13.84 20.48 0.47
C ASP A 166 14.45 19.16 -0.03
N GLY A 167 14.13 18.05 0.66
CA GLY A 167 14.55 16.70 0.27
C GLY A 167 13.68 16.04 -0.80
N HIS A 168 12.41 16.45 -0.90
CA HIS A 168 11.40 15.83 -1.76
C HIS A 168 10.52 16.90 -2.43
N PRO A 169 11.09 17.71 -3.35
CA PRO A 169 10.37 18.84 -3.93
C PRO A 169 9.18 18.37 -4.79
N PRO A 170 7.99 18.96 -4.62
CA PRO A 170 6.83 18.65 -5.47
C PRO A 170 7.09 18.90 -6.96
N GLN A 171 6.50 18.06 -7.82
CA GLN A 171 6.61 18.18 -9.26
C GLN A 171 5.65 19.23 -9.81
N THR A 172 6.17 20.04 -10.74
CA THR A 172 5.41 21.11 -11.38
C THR A 172 5.20 20.87 -12.87
N PHE A 173 5.65 19.74 -13.41
CA PHE A 173 5.49 19.37 -14.83
C PHE A 173 5.95 20.46 -15.81
N GLY A 174 7.01 21.19 -15.45
CA GLY A 174 7.55 22.29 -16.25
C GLY A 174 6.90 23.66 -15.99
N GLY A 175 6.01 23.76 -15.00
CA GLY A 175 5.33 25.00 -14.59
C GLY A 175 6.20 26.01 -13.81
N GLY A 176 7.49 25.73 -13.62
CA GLY A 176 8.42 26.58 -12.85
C GLY A 176 8.72 26.03 -11.46
N SER A 177 9.22 26.89 -10.55
CA SER A 177 9.49 26.51 -9.16
C SER A 177 8.18 26.23 -8.42
N TRP A 178 8.13 25.15 -7.63
CA TRP A 178 6.96 24.84 -6.81
C TRP A 178 6.72 25.88 -5.70
N GLU A 179 7.75 26.63 -5.32
CA GLU A 179 7.69 27.70 -4.31
C GLU A 179 7.06 29.00 -4.84
N ASP A 180 6.99 29.16 -6.17
CA ASP A 180 6.50 30.37 -6.83
C ASP A 180 5.35 30.02 -7.81
N ASP A 181 5.47 30.40 -9.09
CA ASP A 181 4.44 30.24 -10.13
C ASP A 181 4.05 28.77 -10.37
N GLY A 182 4.96 27.83 -10.09
CA GLY A 182 4.77 26.40 -10.30
C GLY A 182 3.83 25.73 -9.30
N TRP A 183 3.48 26.37 -8.17
CA TRP A 183 2.53 25.82 -7.18
C TRP A 183 1.19 25.45 -7.83
N SER A 184 0.75 26.25 -8.81
CA SER A 184 -0.47 25.99 -9.57
C SER A 184 -0.49 24.62 -10.27
N SER A 185 0.69 24.11 -10.64
CA SER A 185 0.88 22.83 -11.33
C SER A 185 1.13 21.64 -10.40
N VAL A 186 1.35 21.89 -9.10
CA VAL A 186 1.41 20.81 -8.10
C VAL A 186 0.06 20.14 -7.99
N VAL A 187 0.06 18.81 -7.92
CA VAL A 187 -1.15 17.98 -7.80
C VAL A 187 -1.29 17.53 -6.35
N ASP A 188 -2.50 17.63 -5.81
CA ASP A 188 -2.84 17.25 -4.44
C ASP A 188 -2.46 15.80 -4.12
N SER A 189 -2.66 14.87 -5.05
CA SER A 189 -2.28 13.46 -4.85
C SER A 189 -0.78 13.24 -4.68
N GLU A 190 0.08 14.12 -5.22
CA GLU A 190 1.52 14.08 -4.92
C GLU A 190 1.79 14.50 -3.48
N LEU A 191 1.14 15.57 -3.03
CA LEU A 191 1.28 16.05 -1.65
C LEU A 191 0.77 15.02 -0.64
N ILE A 192 -0.32 14.30 -0.95
CA ILE A 192 -0.77 13.16 -0.12
C ILE A 192 0.31 12.08 -0.07
N MET A 193 0.91 11.71 -1.21
CA MET A 193 2.02 10.75 -1.24
C MET A 193 3.20 11.22 -0.40
N LEU A 194 3.60 12.49 -0.52
CA LEU A 194 4.70 13.07 0.25
C LEU A 194 4.40 13.07 1.75
N LEU A 195 3.17 13.36 2.17
CA LEU A 195 2.75 13.27 3.56
C LEU A 195 2.82 11.82 4.06
N ILE A 196 2.29 10.86 3.32
CA ILE A 196 2.36 9.43 3.66
C ILE A 196 3.82 9.01 3.86
N MET A 197 4.71 9.35 2.92
CA MET A 197 6.11 8.97 3.02
C MET A 197 6.86 9.69 4.15
N GLN A 198 6.49 10.92 4.47
CA GLN A 198 7.02 11.63 5.64
C GLN A 198 6.67 10.87 6.93
N GLN A 199 5.41 10.46 7.07
CA GLN A 199 4.93 9.74 8.25
C GLN A 199 5.52 8.32 8.32
N ILE A 200 5.64 7.61 7.20
CA ILE A 200 6.32 6.31 7.15
C ILE A 200 7.80 6.45 7.56
N SER A 201 8.49 7.48 7.08
CA SER A 201 9.87 7.78 7.46
C SER A 201 10.00 8.05 8.97
N LEU A 202 9.06 8.81 9.53
CA LEU A 202 9.02 9.15 10.96
C LEU A 202 8.80 7.92 11.85
N TYR A 203 7.84 7.06 11.52
CA TYR A 203 7.47 5.90 12.34
C TYR A 203 8.24 4.61 12.01
N GLY A 204 8.83 4.53 10.81
CA GLY A 204 9.52 3.34 10.31
C GLY A 204 8.60 2.15 10.07
N ASN A 205 7.29 2.39 9.86
CA ASN A 205 6.28 1.36 9.62
C ASN A 205 5.20 1.89 8.66
N THR A 206 4.86 1.08 7.65
CA THR A 206 3.85 1.44 6.63
C THR A 206 2.47 1.69 7.24
N MET A 207 1.98 0.77 8.07
CA MET A 207 0.64 0.86 8.68
C MET A 207 0.53 2.10 9.59
N THR A 208 1.50 2.29 10.49
CA THR A 208 1.53 3.43 11.42
C THR A 208 1.67 4.77 10.65
N GLY A 209 2.48 4.80 9.60
CA GLY A 209 2.66 5.98 8.74
C GLY A 209 1.39 6.34 7.98
N LEU A 210 0.72 5.36 7.37
CA LEU A 210 -0.59 5.55 6.71
C LEU A 210 -1.65 6.02 7.69
N GLN A 211 -1.70 5.42 8.89
CA GLN A 211 -2.65 5.84 9.92
C GLN A 211 -2.43 7.30 10.31
N SER A 212 -1.20 7.69 10.61
CA SER A 212 -0.86 9.06 10.96
C SER A 212 -1.24 10.04 9.84
N ALA A 213 -0.84 9.76 8.60
CA ALA A 213 -1.11 10.63 7.46
C ALA A 213 -2.62 10.81 7.21
N PHE A 214 -3.39 9.72 7.21
CA PHE A 214 -4.84 9.83 7.02
C PHE A 214 -5.53 10.46 8.23
N SER A 215 -5.11 10.17 9.47
CA SER A 215 -5.65 10.84 10.65
C SER A 215 -5.41 12.34 10.65
N MET A 216 -4.24 12.81 10.19
CA MET A 216 -3.97 14.24 10.00
C MET A 216 -4.93 14.87 8.98
N ILE A 217 -5.12 14.23 7.82
CA ILE A 217 -6.03 14.73 6.77
C ILE A 217 -7.49 14.77 7.26
N ILE A 218 -7.98 13.69 7.87
CA ILE A 218 -9.35 13.59 8.37
C ILE A 218 -9.57 14.53 9.58
N GLY A 219 -8.54 14.74 10.40
CA GLY A 219 -8.56 15.65 11.55
C GLY A 219 -8.85 17.11 11.16
N GLU A 220 -8.43 17.53 9.95
CA GLU A 220 -8.75 18.84 9.37
C GLU A 220 -10.17 18.92 8.77
N GLY A 221 -10.99 17.88 8.95
CA GLY A 221 -12.38 17.84 8.51
C GLY A 221 -12.58 17.38 7.06
N VAL A 222 -11.55 16.82 6.43
CA VAL A 222 -11.67 16.20 5.10
C VAL A 222 -12.49 14.90 5.23
N SER A 223 -13.46 14.71 4.35
CA SER A 223 -14.28 13.49 4.35
C SER A 223 -13.50 12.31 3.73
N PRO A 224 -13.60 11.07 4.27
CA PRO A 224 -12.92 9.90 3.70
C PRO A 224 -13.18 9.66 2.21
N ILE A 225 -14.38 9.99 1.71
CA ILE A 225 -14.73 9.85 0.29
C ILE A 225 -13.91 10.78 -0.63
N MET A 226 -13.29 11.82 -0.08
CA MET A 226 -12.39 12.72 -0.80
C MET A 226 -10.95 12.20 -0.86
N VAL A 227 -10.66 11.04 -0.24
CA VAL A 227 -9.32 10.45 -0.11
C VAL A 227 -9.31 8.98 -0.56
N ASN A 228 -10.20 8.57 -1.47
CA ASN A 228 -10.18 7.21 -2.00
C ASN A 228 -8.83 6.95 -2.67
N SER A 229 -8.12 5.94 -2.23
CA SER A 229 -6.75 5.71 -2.65
C SER A 229 -6.33 4.26 -2.50
N ILE A 230 -5.31 3.89 -3.27
CA ILE A 230 -4.59 2.64 -3.10
C ILE A 230 -3.11 3.00 -2.99
N PHE A 231 -2.52 2.63 -1.86
CA PHE A 231 -1.08 2.66 -1.63
C PHE A 231 -0.53 1.24 -1.73
N SER A 232 0.70 1.08 -2.19
CA SER A 232 1.39 -0.21 -2.19
C SER A 232 2.86 -0.06 -1.87
N ASP A 233 3.40 -1.03 -1.14
CA ASP A 233 4.82 -1.23 -0.89
C ASP A 233 5.43 -2.32 -1.79
N GLY A 234 4.63 -2.85 -2.74
CA GLY A 234 5.00 -3.92 -3.66
C GLY A 234 4.72 -5.33 -3.15
N GLU A 235 4.40 -5.51 -1.87
CA GLU A 235 3.94 -6.79 -1.31
C GLU A 235 2.45 -6.76 -0.96
N SER A 236 1.97 -5.61 -0.47
CA SER A 236 0.57 -5.42 -0.07
C SER A 236 -0.06 -4.23 -0.78
N LEU A 237 -1.38 -4.28 -0.92
CA LEU A 237 -2.24 -3.16 -1.28
C LEU A 237 -2.93 -2.63 -0.02
N TYR A 238 -2.89 -1.32 0.17
CA TYR A 238 -3.50 -0.59 1.28
C TYR A 238 -4.58 0.32 0.68
N ILE A 239 -5.83 -0.09 0.81
CA ILE A 239 -7.00 0.53 0.20
C ILE A 239 -7.73 1.36 1.25
N TYR A 240 -7.70 2.68 1.10
CA TYR A 240 -8.35 3.60 2.03
C TYR A 240 -9.39 4.46 1.31
N GLY A 241 -10.52 4.75 1.95
CA GLY A 241 -11.52 5.61 1.33
C GLY A 241 -12.82 5.77 2.11
N GLY A 242 -13.80 6.36 1.43
CA GLY A 242 -15.16 6.53 1.94
C GLY A 242 -16.16 5.56 1.33
N SER A 243 -17.36 5.54 1.90
CA SER A 243 -18.43 4.62 1.50
C SER A 243 -18.72 4.69 0.00
N GLY A 244 -18.52 3.57 -0.71
CA GLY A 244 -18.82 3.46 -2.14
C GLY A 244 -17.80 4.13 -3.08
N GLY A 245 -16.62 4.50 -2.59
CA GLY A 245 -15.54 5.04 -3.43
C GLY A 245 -14.71 3.97 -4.16
N LEU A 246 -14.46 2.84 -3.50
CA LEU A 246 -13.77 1.65 -4.02
C LEU A 246 -14.56 0.40 -3.65
N SER A 247 -14.35 -0.68 -4.38
CA SER A 247 -14.95 -1.99 -4.13
C SER A 247 -13.94 -3.09 -4.39
N ILE A 248 -14.02 -4.17 -3.63
CA ILE A 248 -13.12 -5.32 -3.67
C ILE A 248 -13.93 -6.53 -4.13
N ALA A 249 -13.33 -7.39 -4.94
CA ALA A 249 -13.87 -8.69 -5.27
C ALA A 249 -12.80 -9.76 -5.17
N GLU A 250 -13.22 -10.97 -4.80
CA GLU A 250 -12.39 -12.17 -4.81
C GLU A 250 -12.76 -13.03 -6.02
N SER A 251 -11.74 -13.42 -6.79
CA SER A 251 -11.82 -14.51 -7.77
C SER A 251 -11.09 -15.74 -7.22
N ASP A 252 -10.94 -16.81 -8.01
CA ASP A 252 -10.23 -18.01 -7.55
C ASP A 252 -8.75 -17.72 -7.25
N GLN A 253 -8.10 -16.87 -8.06
CA GLN A 253 -6.64 -16.66 -8.00
C GLN A 253 -6.22 -15.23 -7.66
N CYS A 254 -7.13 -14.27 -7.67
CA CYS A 254 -6.82 -12.86 -7.47
C CYS A 254 -7.77 -12.18 -6.49
N TRP A 255 -7.30 -11.05 -6.00
CA TRP A 255 -8.12 -10.00 -5.43
C TRP A 255 -8.14 -8.82 -6.37
N SER A 256 -9.32 -8.28 -6.66
CA SER A 256 -9.51 -7.16 -7.58
C SER A 256 -10.12 -5.97 -6.87
N ILE A 257 -9.65 -4.76 -7.19
CA ILE A 257 -10.10 -3.51 -6.58
C ILE A 257 -10.44 -2.52 -7.67
N LEU A 258 -11.69 -2.01 -7.68
CA LEU A 258 -12.15 -1.01 -8.64
C LEU A 258 -12.97 0.10 -7.99
N SER A 259 -12.85 1.32 -8.51
CA SER A 259 -13.72 2.45 -8.15
C SER A 259 -15.10 2.41 -8.82
N GLY A 260 -15.28 1.54 -9.80
CA GLY A 260 -16.52 1.34 -10.54
C GLY A 260 -16.55 -0.09 -11.08
N PRO A 261 -17.13 -1.04 -10.34
CA PRO A 261 -17.21 -2.43 -10.75
C PRO A 261 -17.89 -2.62 -12.12
N PRO A 262 -17.43 -3.58 -12.94
CA PRO A 262 -18.02 -3.85 -14.25
C PRO A 262 -19.47 -4.34 -14.14
N SER A 263 -20.33 -3.87 -15.04
CA SER A 263 -21.73 -4.34 -15.14
C SER A 263 -21.95 -5.40 -16.21
N ASP A 264 -20.93 -5.70 -17.01
CA ASP A 264 -20.93 -6.71 -18.07
C ASP A 264 -19.56 -7.44 -18.12
N GLY A 265 -19.49 -8.54 -18.86
CA GLY A 265 -18.29 -9.36 -18.98
C GLY A 265 -18.07 -10.34 -17.83
N ALA A 266 -16.90 -10.99 -17.81
CA ALA A 266 -16.59 -12.03 -16.82
C ALA A 266 -16.58 -11.48 -15.39
N ALA A 267 -15.98 -10.29 -15.20
CA ALA A 267 -15.82 -9.65 -13.89
C ALA A 267 -17.14 -9.16 -13.27
N ALA A 268 -18.20 -8.98 -14.06
CA ALA A 268 -19.53 -8.61 -13.54
C ALA A 268 -20.20 -9.73 -12.74
N ASN A 269 -19.71 -10.98 -12.86
CA ASN A 269 -20.22 -12.11 -12.10
C ASN A 269 -19.56 -12.27 -10.72
N LEU A 270 -18.51 -11.49 -10.42
CA LEU A 270 -17.88 -11.49 -9.11
C LEU A 270 -18.78 -10.80 -8.08
N LEU A 271 -18.59 -11.18 -6.81
CA LEU A 271 -19.22 -10.50 -5.69
C LEU A 271 -18.37 -9.28 -5.32
N TRP A 272 -18.82 -8.09 -5.75
CA TRP A 272 -18.17 -6.82 -5.42
C TRP A 272 -18.66 -6.29 -4.07
N GLU A 273 -17.76 -6.17 -3.12
CA GLU A 273 -17.99 -5.63 -1.79
C GLU A 273 -17.48 -4.18 -1.72
N PRO A 274 -18.36 -3.18 -1.50
CA PRO A 274 -17.94 -1.80 -1.42
C PRO A 274 -17.20 -1.52 -0.11
N LEU A 275 -16.24 -0.61 -0.15
CA LEU A 275 -15.62 -0.11 1.08
C LEU A 275 -16.63 0.65 1.95
N TYR A 276 -16.50 0.49 3.26
CA TYR A 276 -17.14 1.27 4.30
C TYR A 276 -16.47 2.63 4.50
N ASP A 277 -17.19 3.56 5.14
CA ASP A 277 -16.69 4.91 5.34
C ASP A 277 -15.51 4.97 6.32
N GLY A 278 -14.36 5.50 5.88
CA GLY A 278 -13.17 5.69 6.70
C GLY A 278 -12.48 4.40 7.12
N GLU A 279 -12.69 3.30 6.38
CA GLU A 279 -11.95 2.06 6.59
C GLU A 279 -10.65 2.02 5.78
N LEU A 280 -9.67 1.30 6.32
CA LEU A 280 -8.55 0.78 5.55
C LEU A 280 -8.76 -0.72 5.35
N VAL A 281 -8.57 -1.19 4.13
CA VAL A 281 -8.42 -2.61 3.83
C VAL A 281 -6.99 -2.88 3.43
N VAL A 282 -6.35 -3.86 4.05
CA VAL A 282 -5.02 -4.33 3.68
C VAL A 282 -5.17 -5.68 3.02
N LEU A 283 -4.52 -5.82 1.87
CA LEU A 283 -4.67 -6.98 1.02
C LEU A 283 -3.30 -7.44 0.53
N ASP A 284 -3.05 -8.74 0.63
CA ASP A 284 -1.85 -9.38 0.12
C ASP A 284 -2.15 -10.76 -0.47
N GLU A 285 -1.10 -11.53 -0.76
CA GLU A 285 -1.25 -12.86 -1.34
C GLU A 285 -1.95 -13.87 -0.41
N THR A 286 -2.00 -13.60 0.89
CA THR A 286 -2.50 -14.50 1.93
C THR A 286 -3.96 -14.21 2.29
N GLY A 287 -4.40 -12.96 2.18
CA GLY A 287 -5.76 -12.60 2.54
C GLY A 287 -6.06 -11.11 2.54
N VAL A 288 -7.17 -10.79 3.19
CA VAL A 288 -7.74 -9.43 3.30
C VAL A 288 -8.03 -9.14 4.77
N GLU A 289 -7.54 -8.00 5.25
CA GLU A 289 -7.75 -7.51 6.61
C GLU A 289 -8.46 -6.15 6.57
N HIS A 290 -9.53 -6.01 7.34
CA HIS A 290 -10.30 -4.77 7.44
C HIS A 290 -9.98 -4.05 8.75
N TYR A 291 -9.75 -2.75 8.65
CA TYR A 291 -9.51 -1.83 9.75
C TYR A 291 -10.59 -0.73 9.71
N PRO A 292 -11.77 -0.98 10.30
CA PRO A 292 -12.81 0.03 10.41
C PRO A 292 -12.33 1.25 11.18
N SER A 293 -12.77 2.45 10.77
CA SER A 293 -12.47 3.69 11.50
C SER A 293 -10.97 4.03 11.60
N PHE A 294 -10.17 3.56 10.64
CA PHE A 294 -8.70 3.59 10.64
C PHE A 294 -8.11 4.97 11.00
N ALA A 295 -8.59 6.02 10.33
CA ALA A 295 -8.09 7.39 10.49
C ALA A 295 -8.76 8.18 11.62
N THR A 296 -9.77 7.62 12.29
CA THR A 296 -10.50 8.29 13.40
C THR A 296 -10.03 7.85 14.78
N ILE A 297 -9.06 6.93 14.85
CA ILE A 297 -8.43 6.53 16.10
C ILE A 297 -7.53 7.69 16.56
N ILE A 298 -8.13 8.63 17.28
CA ILE A 298 -7.41 9.63 18.08
C ILE A 298 -7.00 8.96 19.40
N ASP A 299 -6.21 7.89 19.30
CA ASP A 299 -5.39 7.49 20.43
C ASP A 299 -3.98 8.01 20.14
N THR A 300 -3.42 8.76 21.08
CA THR A 300 -2.14 9.46 20.94
C THR A 300 -0.93 8.52 20.85
N ASP A 301 -1.16 7.23 20.61
CA ASP A 301 -0.15 6.25 20.26
C ASP A 301 -0.56 5.61 18.91
N PRO A 302 0.05 6.04 17.79
CA PRO A 302 -0.27 5.49 16.48
C PRO A 302 0.12 4.01 16.49
N LEU A 303 -0.75 3.12 15.99
CA LEU A 303 -0.70 1.65 16.13
C LEU A 303 0.73 1.10 16.16
N LEU A 304 1.34 1.11 17.34
CA LEU A 304 2.53 0.39 17.67
C LEU A 304 2.06 -1.03 17.96
N PRO A 305 2.81 -2.08 17.57
CA PRO A 305 2.46 -3.43 17.99
C PRO A 305 2.43 -3.45 19.51
N GLU A 306 1.25 -3.58 20.13
CA GLU A 306 1.09 -3.56 21.60
C GLU A 306 1.96 -4.62 22.29
N THR A 307 2.40 -5.63 21.53
CA THR A 307 3.20 -6.74 22.00
C THR A 307 4.39 -7.00 21.07
N ILE A 308 5.49 -7.46 21.66
CA ILE A 308 6.63 -7.99 20.89
C ILE A 308 6.31 -9.42 20.43
N GLU A 309 6.86 -9.83 19.30
CA GLU A 309 6.70 -11.18 18.75
C GLU A 309 8.05 -11.80 18.42
N LEU A 310 8.17 -13.12 18.60
CA LEU A 310 9.37 -13.89 18.29
C LEU A 310 8.95 -15.18 17.57
N SER A 311 9.08 -15.19 16.25
CA SER A 311 8.69 -16.33 15.40
C SER A 311 9.68 -17.49 15.55
N PRO A 312 9.24 -18.75 15.34
CA PRO A 312 10.13 -19.90 15.35
C PRO A 312 11.30 -19.72 14.38
N ALA A 313 12.52 -19.78 14.90
CA ALA A 313 13.71 -19.66 14.08
C ALA A 313 13.81 -20.83 13.08
N TYR A 314 14.25 -20.55 11.86
CA TYR A 314 14.33 -21.54 10.79
C TYR A 314 15.66 -21.49 10.01
N PRO A 315 16.16 -22.64 9.53
CA PRO A 315 15.67 -23.99 9.86
C PRO A 315 15.87 -24.33 11.36
N ASN A 316 15.08 -25.25 11.91
CA ASN A 316 15.29 -25.77 13.27
C ASN A 316 14.89 -27.27 13.29
N PRO A 317 15.85 -28.20 13.39
CA PRO A 317 17.28 -27.98 13.64
C PRO A 317 18.01 -27.31 12.47
N PHE A 318 19.06 -26.53 12.73
CA PHE A 318 19.89 -25.91 11.69
C PHE A 318 21.30 -26.48 11.64
N ASN A 319 21.93 -26.38 10.46
CA ASN A 319 23.37 -26.58 10.25
C ASN A 319 23.94 -25.35 9.54
N GLY A 320 24.83 -24.61 10.20
CA GLY A 320 25.50 -23.43 9.64
C GLY A 320 24.88 -22.10 10.04
N GLN A 321 23.65 -21.81 9.62
CA GLN A 321 22.97 -20.55 9.97
C GLN A 321 21.48 -20.76 10.20
N ALA A 322 20.88 -19.88 11.01
CA ALA A 322 19.44 -19.82 11.24
C ALA A 322 18.95 -18.38 11.13
N THR A 323 17.76 -18.22 10.58
CA THR A 323 17.03 -16.96 10.54
C THR A 323 16.16 -16.84 11.79
N ILE A 324 16.25 -15.69 12.45
CA ILE A 324 15.44 -15.30 13.61
C ILE A 324 14.54 -14.17 13.15
N GLU A 325 13.24 -14.42 13.10
CA GLU A 325 12.23 -13.42 12.78
C GLU A 325 11.53 -12.93 14.05
N PHE A 326 11.30 -11.64 14.14
CA PHE A 326 10.73 -11.00 15.32
C PHE A 326 10.02 -9.69 14.94
N ARG A 327 9.11 -9.26 15.82
CA ARG A 327 8.56 -7.89 15.80
C ARG A 327 8.82 -7.23 17.14
N VAL A 328 9.27 -5.98 17.10
CA VAL A 328 9.54 -5.18 18.30
C VAL A 328 9.01 -3.76 18.12
N LEU A 329 8.79 -3.09 19.24
CA LEU A 329 8.46 -1.67 19.30
C LEU A 329 9.65 -0.83 18.77
N ASN A 330 9.46 -0.09 17.67
CA ASN A 330 10.55 0.70 17.06
C ASN A 330 11.13 1.76 18.03
N ASN A 331 10.28 2.33 18.87
CA ASN A 331 10.62 3.38 19.85
C ASN A 331 11.31 2.85 21.13
N ALA A 332 11.39 1.53 21.35
CA ALA A 332 12.04 0.95 22.53
C ALA A 332 13.40 0.32 22.17
N PRO A 333 14.45 0.44 23.01
CA PRO A 333 15.68 -0.32 22.85
C PRO A 333 15.39 -1.82 22.83
N ALA A 334 15.96 -2.55 21.87
CA ALA A 334 15.73 -3.98 21.72
C ALA A 334 17.01 -4.74 21.33
N SER A 335 17.12 -5.98 21.78
CA SER A 335 18.27 -6.86 21.54
C SER A 335 17.88 -8.32 21.37
N ILE A 336 18.69 -9.05 20.61
CA ILE A 336 18.68 -10.52 20.56
C ILE A 336 19.88 -11.04 21.34
N GLU A 337 19.62 -11.91 22.31
CA GLU A 337 20.63 -12.61 23.10
C GLU A 337 20.47 -14.11 22.90
N ILE A 338 21.57 -14.85 22.75
CA ILE A 338 21.53 -16.30 22.60
C ILE A 338 22.36 -16.94 23.70
N TYR A 339 21.75 -17.90 24.38
CA TYR A 339 22.29 -18.59 25.54
C TYR A 339 22.57 -20.05 25.23
N ASN A 340 23.66 -20.59 25.77
CA ASN A 340 23.87 -22.03 25.81
C ASN A 340 23.05 -22.69 26.94
N SER A 341 23.05 -24.03 26.99
CA SER A 341 22.30 -24.79 28.01
C SER A 341 22.78 -24.59 29.46
N MET A 342 23.94 -23.97 29.65
CA MET A 342 24.44 -23.56 30.98
C MET A 342 24.04 -22.13 31.35
N GLY A 343 23.29 -21.43 30.49
CA GLY A 343 22.86 -20.04 30.72
C GLY A 343 23.92 -19.00 30.41
N ASN A 344 25.03 -19.35 29.74
CA ASN A 344 26.01 -18.36 29.31
C ASN A 344 25.59 -17.74 27.98
N ILE A 345 25.71 -16.42 27.87
CA ILE A 345 25.52 -15.69 26.62
C ILE A 345 26.65 -16.09 25.65
N VAL A 346 26.27 -16.54 24.46
CA VAL A 346 27.19 -16.88 23.36
C VAL A 346 27.06 -15.94 22.17
N TYR A 347 26.03 -15.11 22.16
CA TYR A 347 25.80 -14.07 21.15
C TYR A 347 24.91 -12.98 21.75
N ASN A 348 25.24 -11.72 21.48
CA ASN A 348 24.44 -10.56 21.88
C ASN A 348 24.48 -9.53 20.76
N HIS A 349 23.30 -9.10 20.31
CA HIS A 349 23.16 -8.12 19.24
C HIS A 349 22.11 -7.09 19.59
N GLN A 350 22.53 -5.83 19.67
CA GLN A 350 21.63 -4.69 19.81
C GLN A 350 20.99 -4.38 18.45
N LEU A 351 19.66 -4.30 18.42
CA LEU A 351 18.91 -4.10 17.18
C LEU A 351 18.93 -2.61 16.79
N SER A 352 19.55 -2.32 15.65
CA SER A 352 19.44 -1.00 15.01
C SER A 352 18.01 -0.77 14.50
N SER A 353 17.62 0.49 14.27
CA SER A 353 16.31 0.81 13.68
C SER A 353 16.05 0.05 12.38
N GLU A 354 17.07 -0.09 11.52
CA GLU A 354 17.02 -0.88 10.28
C GLU A 354 16.80 -2.39 10.53
N THR A 355 17.39 -2.94 11.59
CA THR A 355 17.21 -4.37 11.94
C THR A 355 15.83 -4.62 12.55
N LYS A 356 15.32 -3.65 13.32
CA LYS A 356 13.95 -3.68 13.86
C LYS A 356 12.92 -3.61 12.74
N SER A 357 13.09 -2.70 11.78
CA SER A 357 12.15 -2.55 10.65
C SER A 357 12.13 -3.77 9.74
N ARG A 358 13.29 -4.39 9.49
CA ARG A 358 13.37 -5.66 8.75
C ARG A 358 12.71 -6.85 9.48
N GLY A 359 12.61 -6.79 10.81
CA GLY A 359 12.06 -7.87 11.64
C GLY A 359 12.82 -9.20 11.53
N ARG A 360 14.09 -9.17 11.12
CA ARG A 360 14.87 -10.37 10.78
C ARG A 360 16.35 -10.23 11.12
N LEU A 361 16.91 -11.26 11.74
CA LEU A 361 18.34 -11.40 12.03
C LEU A 361 18.84 -12.79 11.63
N VAL A 362 19.98 -12.85 10.93
CA VAL A 362 20.65 -14.12 10.62
C VAL A 362 21.71 -14.39 11.69
N TRP A 363 21.62 -15.55 12.34
CA TRP A 363 22.59 -16.01 13.32
C TRP A 363 23.42 -17.18 12.80
N SER A 364 24.73 -17.14 13.06
CA SER A 364 25.66 -18.23 12.82
C SER A 364 26.36 -18.63 14.13
N PRO A 365 26.60 -19.92 14.40
CA PRO A 365 27.04 -20.42 15.70
C PRO A 365 28.56 -20.30 15.85
N PHE A 366 29.06 -19.06 15.85
CA PHE A 366 30.44 -18.71 16.16
C PHE A 366 30.47 -17.84 17.41
N ASN A 367 31.48 -18.04 18.26
CA ASN A 367 31.74 -17.13 19.37
C ASN A 367 32.50 -15.87 18.91
N ASP A 368 32.71 -14.93 19.81
CA ASP A 368 33.43 -13.67 19.57
C ASP A 368 34.88 -13.83 19.06
N GLN A 369 35.44 -15.05 19.17
CA GLN A 369 36.77 -15.39 18.67
C GLN A 369 36.73 -16.10 17.30
N GLY A 370 35.57 -16.13 16.64
CA GLY A 370 35.37 -16.79 15.35
C GLY A 370 35.40 -18.33 15.42
N ARG A 371 35.35 -18.93 16.62
CA ARG A 371 35.33 -20.39 16.79
C ARG A 371 33.90 -20.90 16.76
N SER A 372 33.70 -21.97 16.00
CA SER A 372 32.40 -22.66 15.92
C SER A 372 31.99 -23.21 17.29
N LEU A 373 30.73 -22.98 17.66
CA LEU A 373 30.10 -23.52 18.86
C LEU A 373 29.85 -25.03 18.70
N SER A 374 29.59 -25.74 19.80
CA SER A 374 29.25 -27.17 19.79
C SER A 374 27.80 -27.42 19.34
N SER A 375 27.53 -28.54 18.66
CA SER A 375 26.15 -29.00 18.42
C SER A 375 25.43 -29.20 19.76
N ASN A 376 24.42 -28.38 20.01
CA ASN A 376 23.70 -28.33 21.28
C ASN A 376 22.35 -27.59 21.11
N THR A 377 21.55 -27.61 22.16
CA THR A 377 20.40 -26.70 22.31
C THR A 377 20.88 -25.33 22.74
N TYR A 378 20.33 -24.30 22.09
CA TYR A 378 20.49 -22.90 22.45
C TYR A 378 19.11 -22.26 22.69
N PHE A 379 19.11 -21.13 23.40
CA PHE A 379 17.90 -20.36 23.68
C PHE A 379 18.08 -18.94 23.14
N ILE A 380 17.21 -18.54 22.22
CA ILE A 380 17.16 -17.20 21.67
C ILE A 380 16.20 -16.40 22.56
N GLN A 381 16.67 -15.26 23.07
CA GLN A 381 15.86 -14.33 23.84
C GLN A 381 15.79 -12.99 23.09
N LEU A 382 14.56 -12.55 22.81
CA LEU A 382 14.25 -11.21 22.36
C LEU A 382 13.93 -10.35 23.57
N VAL A 383 14.65 -9.25 23.73
CA VAL A 383 14.45 -8.26 24.80
C VAL A 383 14.05 -6.94 24.16
N SER A 384 12.99 -6.31 24.62
CA SER A 384 12.56 -4.99 24.15
C SER A 384 11.84 -4.26 25.29
N GLY A 385 12.46 -3.21 25.84
CA GLY A 385 11.98 -2.60 27.08
C GLY A 385 11.93 -3.60 28.24
N GLU A 386 10.76 -3.74 28.88
CA GLU A 386 10.53 -4.71 29.96
C GLU A 386 10.13 -6.11 29.46
N ASN A 387 9.78 -6.24 28.19
CA ASN A 387 9.27 -7.49 27.62
C ASN A 387 10.42 -8.42 27.22
N ARG A 388 10.22 -9.73 27.47
CA ARG A 388 11.17 -10.79 27.10
C ARG A 388 10.42 -11.97 26.49
N LEU A 389 10.77 -12.33 25.26
CA LEU A 389 10.34 -13.59 24.63
C LEU A 389 11.52 -14.53 24.48
N THR A 390 11.29 -15.82 24.66
CA THR A 390 12.36 -16.83 24.55
C THR A 390 11.88 -18.01 23.72
N GLN A 391 12.72 -18.47 22.80
CA GLN A 391 12.51 -19.68 22.02
C GLN A 391 13.73 -20.59 22.05
N LYS A 392 13.51 -21.88 21.81
CA LYS A 392 14.56 -22.90 21.76
C LYS A 392 14.95 -23.20 20.31
N ILE A 393 16.25 -23.32 20.05
CA ILE A 393 16.80 -23.73 18.76
C ILE A 393 17.83 -24.85 18.91
N LEU A 394 17.84 -25.82 17.98
CA LEU A 394 18.79 -26.94 17.98
C LEU A 394 19.82 -26.76 16.86
N PHE A 395 21.10 -26.68 17.24
CA PHE A 395 22.21 -26.69 16.29
C PHE A 395 22.76 -28.10 16.10
N ILE A 396 22.83 -28.57 14.86
CA ILE A 396 23.42 -29.85 14.47
C ILE A 396 24.51 -29.55 13.43
N LYS A 397 25.69 -30.14 13.61
CA LYS A 397 26.83 -29.97 12.71
C LYS A 397 26.94 -31.13 11.75
#